data_AF-A0A2Z7BSW6-F1
#
_entry.id   AF-A0A2Z7BSW6-F1
#
_cell.length_a   1.000
_cell.length_b   1.000
_cell.length_c   1.000
_cell.angle_alpha   90.00
_cell.angle_beta   90.00
_cell.angle_gamma   90.00
#
_symmetry.space_group_name_H-M   'P 1'
#
loop_
_entity.id
_entity.type
_entity.pdbx_description
1 polymer ?
#
loop_
_entity_poly.entity_id
_entity_poly.type
_entity_poly.pdbx_seq_one_letter_code
_entity_poly.pdbx_strand_id
1 'polypeptide(L)' 'MWVRDESYPLYNPGSCSLIDEQFDCVGNGRPDTAYHKLKWKPKNCTLPRFSLQSSAVIFFNVICRLRYID' A
#
# COMPACT_ATOMS: atom_id res chain seq x y z
N MET A 1 -13.44 1.79 -0.37
CA MET A 1 -13.46 0.31 -0.47
C MET A 1 -12.15 -0.13 -1.10
N TRP A 2 -11.60 -1.26 -0.65
CA TRP A 2 -10.42 -1.85 -1.28
C TRP A 2 -10.82 -2.54 -2.58
N VAL A 3 -10.08 -2.26 -3.65
CA VAL A 3 -10.28 -2.86 -4.97
C VAL A 3 -8.96 -3.46 -5.43
N ARG A 4 -9.02 -4.59 -6.12
CA ARG A 4 -7.84 -5.23 -6.69
C ARG A 4 -7.39 -4.46 -7.93
N ASP A 5 -6.09 -4.18 -8.02
CA ASP A 5 -5.44 -3.48 -9.12
C ASP A 5 -4.11 -4.19 -9.42
N GLU A 6 -4.00 -4.80 -10.60
CA GLU A 6 -2.81 -5.58 -10.97
C GLU A 6 -1.58 -4.70 -11.26
N SER A 7 -1.78 -3.39 -11.46
CA SER A 7 -0.70 -2.43 -11.67
C SER A 7 -0.01 -1.97 -10.37
N TYR A 8 -0.47 -2.47 -9.22
CA TYR A 8 0.18 -2.35 -7.92
C TYR A 8 1.11 -3.55 -7.64
N PRO A 9 2.07 -3.46 -6.71
CA PRO A 9 2.40 -2.29 -5.90
C PRO A 9 3.10 -1.20 -6.74
N LEU A 10 3.08 0.04 -6.26
CA LEU A 10 3.73 1.17 -6.92
C LEU A 10 5.27 1.11 -6.84
N TYR A 11 5.78 0.36 -5.87
CA TYR A 11 7.20 0.07 -5.67
C TYR A 11 7.34 -1.37 -5.20
N ASN A 12 8.52 -1.97 -5.39
CA ASN A 12 8.75 -3.35 -4.99
C ASN A 12 8.73 -3.46 -3.44
N PRO A 13 8.02 -4.45 -2.85
CA PRO A 13 8.03 -4.63 -1.42
C PRO A 13 9.47 -4.84 -0.90
N GLY A 14 9.82 -4.19 0.22
CA GLY A 14 11.18 -4.22 0.77
C GLY A 14 12.20 -3.33 0.05
N SER A 15 11.85 -2.64 -1.05
CA SER A 15 12.80 -1.80 -1.79
C SER A 15 12.97 -0.38 -1.24
N CYS A 16 12.19 0.03 -0.25
CA CYS A 16 12.19 1.39 0.29
C CYS A 16 12.70 1.39 1.74
N SER A 17 13.92 1.88 1.95
CA SER A 17 14.57 1.96 3.27
C SER A 17 13.97 3.03 4.20
N LEU A 18 13.00 3.80 3.72
CA LEU A 18 12.30 4.86 4.48
C LEU A 18 10.98 4.37 5.08
N ILE A 19 10.59 3.11 4.87
CA ILE A 19 9.39 2.55 5.48
C ILE A 19 9.70 2.28 6.95
N ASP A 20 8.95 2.90 7.86
CA ASP A 20 9.08 2.60 9.29
C ASP A 20 8.71 1.13 9.56
N GLU A 21 9.37 0.52 10.54
CA GLU A 21 9.20 -0.88 10.93
C GLU A 21 7.71 -1.26 11.14
N GLN A 22 6.90 -0.38 11.73
CA GLN A 22 5.47 -0.64 11.96
C GLN A 22 4.65 -0.81 10.68
N PHE A 23 5.21 -0.42 9.54
CA PHE A 23 4.60 -0.48 8.21
C PHE A 23 5.28 -1.49 7.26
N ASP A 24 6.44 -2.04 7.63
CA ASP A 24 7.16 -3.02 6.81
C ASP A 24 6.65 -4.44 7.01
N CYS A 25 5.48 -4.73 6.44
CA CYS A 25 4.91 -6.08 6.52
C CYS A 25 5.83 -7.18 5.96
N VAL A 26 6.65 -6.87 4.93
CA VAL A 26 7.50 -7.88 4.27
C VAL A 26 8.74 -8.14 5.11
N GLY A 27 9.39 -7.08 5.60
CA GLY A 27 10.47 -7.21 6.59
C GLY A 27 10.02 -7.90 7.87
N ASN A 28 8.77 -7.66 8.29
CA ASN A 28 8.17 -8.30 9.46
C ASN A 28 7.67 -9.75 9.21
N GLY A 29 7.92 -10.32 8.03
CA GLY A 29 7.66 -11.75 7.77
C GLY A 29 6.20 -12.12 7.52
N ARG A 30 5.34 -11.17 7.13
CA ARG A 30 3.94 -11.47 6.79
C ARG A 30 3.86 -12.42 5.58
N PRO A 31 3.17 -13.57 5.68
CA PRO A 31 3.21 -14.59 4.63
C PRO A 31 2.25 -14.34 3.45
N ASP A 32 1.14 -13.63 3.65
CA ASP A 32 0.20 -13.32 2.56
C ASP A 32 0.65 -12.09 1.78
N THR A 33 0.66 -12.14 0.44
CA THR A 33 1.12 -11.02 -0.42
C THR A 33 -0.01 -10.38 -1.23
N ALA A 34 -1.21 -10.95 -1.20
CA ALA A 34 -2.36 -10.46 -1.98
C ALA A 34 -2.73 -8.99 -1.66
N TYR A 35 -2.37 -8.51 -0.47
CA TYR A 35 -2.60 -7.13 -0.06
C TYR A 35 -1.78 -6.11 -0.87
N HIS A 36 -0.66 -6.50 -1.48
CA HIS A 36 0.11 -5.62 -2.37
C HIS A 36 -0.68 -5.19 -3.59
N LYS A 37 -1.71 -5.94 -3.97
CA LYS A 37 -2.57 -5.67 -5.13
C LYS A 37 -3.84 -4.90 -4.79
N LEU A 38 -3.99 -4.42 -3.54
CA LEU A 38 -5.17 -3.69 -3.12
C LEU A 38 -4.91 -2.18 -3.18
N LYS A 39 -5.81 -1.48 -3.88
CA LYS A 39 -5.89 -0.02 -3.93
C LYS A 39 -7.12 0.44 -3.17
N TRP A 40 -6.99 1.52 -2.41
CA TRP A 40 -8.16 2.19 -1.82
C TRP A 40 -8.88 3.03 -2.88
N LYS A 41 -10.20 2.81 -3.03
CA LYS A 41 -11.07 3.59 -3.92
C LYS A 41 -12.23 4.24 -3.12
N PRO A 42 -12.35 5.59 -3.12
CA PRO A 42 -13.51 6.27 -2.54
C PRO A 42 -14.77 5.98 -3.36
N LYS A 43 -15.96 6.10 -2.74
CA LYS A 43 -17.23 5.76 -3.40
C LYS A 43 -17.58 6.72 -4.55
N ASN A 44 -17.25 8.00 -4.39
CA ASN A 44 -17.80 9.07 -5.23
C ASN A 44 -16.78 9.69 -6.19
N CYS A 45 -15.55 9.19 -6.24
CA CYS A 45 -14.53 9.70 -7.16
C CYS A 45 -13.45 8.67 -7.49
N THR A 46 -12.72 8.94 -8.57
CA THR A 46 -11.51 8.19 -8.93
C THR A 46 -10.31 9.04 -8.58
N LEU A 47 -9.45 8.53 -7.69
CA LEU A 47 -8.17 9.19 -7.43
C LEU A 47 -7.25 9.03 -8.64
N PRO A 48 -6.59 10.12 -9.09
CA PRO A 48 -5.59 10.04 -10.15
C PRO A 48 -4.46 9.10 -9.72
N ARG A 49 -3.82 8.45 -10.70
CA ARG A 49 -2.66 7.61 -10.42
C ARG A 49 -1.54 8.50 -9.90
N PHE A 50 -0.95 8.12 -8.78
CA PHE A 50 0.21 8.82 -8.25
C PHE A 50 1.39 8.67 -9.22
N SER A 51 1.93 9.79 -9.68
CA SER A 51 3.20 9.87 -10.40
C SER A 51 4.25 10.43 -9.46
N LEU A 52 5.42 9.79 -9.38
CA LEU A 52 6.54 10.16 -8.50
C LEU A 52 7.09 11.60 -8.70
N GLN A 53 6.56 12.34 -9.66
CA GLN A 53 6.88 13.74 -9.92
C GLN A 53 6.23 14.73 -8.94
N SER A 54 5.37 14.26 -8.02
CA SER A 54 4.75 15.10 -6.99
C SER A 54 4.83 14.38 -5.64
N SER A 55 5.71 14.86 -4.77
CA SER A 55 6.03 14.34 -3.44
C SER A 55 4.83 14.23 -2.51
N ALA A 56 4.41 13.00 -2.19
CA ALA A 56 3.72 12.63 -0.94
C ALA A 56 3.64 11.10 -0.80
N VAL A 57 4.64 10.50 -0.14
CA VAL A 57 4.62 9.08 0.27
C VAL A 57 3.80 8.96 1.55
N ILE A 58 2.49 9.05 1.47
CA ILE A 58 1.60 8.74 2.58
C ILE A 58 0.36 8.09 1.97
N PHE A 59 -0.13 6.98 2.55
CA PHE A 59 -1.38 6.24 2.27
C PHE A 59 -1.27 4.79 1.77
N PHE A 60 -0.11 4.26 1.36
CA PHE A 60 -0.09 2.90 0.79
C PHE A 60 0.25 1.74 1.75
N ASN A 61 0.81 2.00 2.95
CA ASN A 61 1.11 0.93 3.92
C ASN A 61 0.10 0.76 5.07
N VAL A 62 -1.04 1.45 5.02
CA VAL A 62 -2.06 1.33 6.08
C VAL A 62 -2.67 -0.09 6.12
N ILE A 63 -2.47 -0.91 5.08
CA ILE A 63 -2.95 -2.30 5.02
C ILE A 63 -2.25 -3.22 6.05
N CYS A 64 -1.03 -2.90 6.49
CA CYS A 64 -0.36 -3.68 7.55
C CYS A 64 -1.15 -3.61 8.86
N ARG A 65 -1.56 -2.39 9.23
CA ARG A 65 -2.20 -2.12 10.53
C ARG A 65 -3.71 -2.34 10.51
N LEU A 66 -4.38 -2.10 9.37
CA LEU A 66 -5.85 -2.19 9.31
C LEU A 66 -6.39 -3.62 9.39
N ARG A 67 -5.66 -4.64 8.92
CA ARG A 67 -6.10 -6.04 9.14
C ARG A 67 -5.76 -6.56 10.56
N TYR A 68 -5.18 -5.73 11.41
CA TYR A 68 -4.97 -6.00 12.84
C TYR A 68 -5.93 -5.20 13.74
N ILE A 69 -6.80 -4.36 13.15
CA ILE A 69 -7.77 -3.51 13.84
C ILE A 69 -9.22 -3.76 13.34
N ASP A 70 -9.41 -4.59 12.31
CA ASP A 70 -10.69 -5.27 12.00
C ASP A 70 -10.62 -6.75 12.43
#